data_AF-A0A6A5XMQ6-F1
#
_entry.id   AF-A0A6A5XMQ6-F1
#
_cell.length_a   1.000
_cell.length_b   1.000
_cell.length_c   1.000
_cell.angle_alpha   90.00
_cell.angle_beta   90.00
_cell.angle_gamma   90.00
#
_symmetry.space_group_name_H-M   'P 1'
#
loop_
_entity.id
_entity.type
_entity.pdbx_description
1 polymer ?
#
loop_
_entity_poly.entity_id
_entity_poly.type
_entity_poly.pdbx_seq_one_letter_code
_entity_poly.pdbx_strand_id
1 'polypeptide(L)'
;MVRMRHSPDRHSLRISFNDLPDDVLIIVCSQCQLDELLALRLTTFRIRNLIDHHLATIAPAVGRSSLPLAGLLNAPLPNRSCYTIEWLKALIPRQLAAILVDRHRSSVDGTQLRYGIPAEDPFGEELRERVANGWCVLRRLSRISEQVYDLDPRLVLKSSTDLAWKVVNPARFKFELFRQREDLVLTRRLAYVEELPSHLARDYRLMFMLLSSAFRTSVSNYGDDYKPWVFDWGCGIDGQRLLRRGNSWLTWFLLNEGPDLFWQQWQMLPADEPNTKNYIRDRSIETWFGKNKADPEDFIRQFLAKEWEDVNEKWHNIQRDHAQKVHRAMEEKATKGMTDFASTSPIVYFTQYAEVRRQRELSGLPPVAETLSHVPFHIDFRCPEELFQKFCALRQEKASAIANPSTARN
;
A
#
# COMPACT_ATOMS: atom_id res chain seq x y z
N MET A 1 -34.27 -30.45 56.41
CA MET A 1 -32.94 -29.85 56.70
C MET A 1 -31.96 -30.26 55.60
N VAL A 2 -31.80 -29.42 54.58
CA VAL A 2 -30.88 -29.66 53.46
C VAL A 2 -29.66 -28.77 53.68
N ARG A 3 -28.49 -29.38 53.94
CA ARG A 3 -27.21 -28.66 54.05
C ARG A 3 -26.81 -28.18 52.66
N MET A 4 -27.00 -26.89 52.37
CA MET A 4 -26.34 -26.23 51.25
C MET A 4 -24.83 -26.31 51.46
N ARG A 5 -24.14 -27.09 50.63
CA ARG A 5 -22.67 -27.05 50.52
C ARG A 5 -22.30 -25.73 49.85
N HIS A 6 -21.66 -24.83 50.59
CA HIS A 6 -20.92 -23.72 49.98
C HIS A 6 -19.83 -24.32 49.09
N SER A 7 -19.95 -24.08 47.79
CA SER A 7 -18.88 -24.34 46.84
C SER A 7 -17.70 -23.46 47.22
N PRO A 8 -16.49 -24.00 47.42
CA PRO A 8 -15.34 -23.16 47.68
C PRO A 8 -15.10 -22.27 46.46
N ASP A 9 -15.01 -20.97 46.70
CA ASP A 9 -14.59 -19.97 45.73
C ASP A 9 -13.27 -20.42 45.10
N ARG A 10 -13.35 -20.99 43.89
CA ARG A 10 -12.21 -21.13 43.00
C ARG A 10 -11.92 -19.74 42.43
N HIS A 11 -11.44 -18.83 43.27
CA HIS A 11 -10.62 -17.72 42.81
C HIS A 11 -9.31 -18.33 42.30
N SER A 12 -9.33 -18.88 41.09
CA SER A 12 -8.11 -19.10 40.32
C SER A 12 -7.42 -17.74 40.25
N LEU A 13 -6.34 -17.59 41.02
CA LEU A 13 -5.48 -16.41 40.99
C LEU A 13 -5.07 -16.21 39.53
N ARG A 14 -5.72 -15.26 38.85
CA ARG A 14 -5.31 -14.85 37.51
C ARG A 14 -4.03 -14.08 37.70
N ILE A 15 -2.90 -14.75 37.49
CA ILE A 15 -1.61 -14.09 37.40
C ILE A 15 -1.70 -13.11 36.24
N SER A 16 -1.52 -11.82 36.52
CA SER A 16 -1.50 -10.81 35.46
C SER A 16 -0.26 -11.01 34.60
N PHE A 17 -0.35 -10.70 33.31
CA PHE A 17 0.83 -10.70 32.43
C PHE A 17 1.96 -9.84 33.01
N ASN A 18 1.59 -8.73 33.66
CA ASN A 18 2.53 -7.83 34.32
C ASN A 18 3.12 -8.39 35.62
N ASP A 19 2.73 -9.58 36.08
CA ASP A 19 3.28 -10.22 37.29
C ASP A 19 4.30 -11.32 36.92
N LEU A 20 4.43 -11.64 35.63
CA LEU A 20 5.39 -12.64 35.16
C LEU A 20 6.84 -12.22 35.44
N PRO A 21 7.76 -13.15 35.70
CA PRO A 21 9.19 -12.89 35.76
C PRO A 21 9.75 -12.29 34.46
N ASP A 22 10.79 -11.46 34.57
CA ASP A 22 11.35 -10.73 33.43
C ASP A 22 11.94 -11.65 32.35
N ASP A 23 12.55 -12.78 32.73
CA ASP A 23 13.05 -13.81 31.81
C ASP A 23 11.93 -14.43 30.96
N VAL A 24 10.77 -14.70 31.57
CA VAL A 24 9.58 -15.17 30.84
C VAL A 24 9.06 -14.09 29.89
N LEU A 25 8.99 -12.83 30.36
CA LEU A 25 8.55 -11.71 29.53
C LEU A 25 9.47 -11.46 28.34
N ILE A 26 10.80 -11.61 28.50
CA ILE A 26 11.77 -11.51 27.41
C ILE A 26 11.48 -12.59 26.36
N ILE A 27 11.24 -13.84 26.78
CA ILE A 27 10.93 -14.94 25.85
C ILE A 27 9.64 -14.63 25.08
N VAL A 28 8.58 -14.18 25.76
CA VAL A 28 7.32 -13.81 25.10
C VAL A 28 7.54 -12.68 24.09
N CYS A 29 8.20 -11.59 24.50
CA CYS A 29 8.52 -10.47 23.62
C CYS A 29 9.38 -10.89 22.42
N SER A 30 10.30 -11.85 22.59
CA SER A 30 11.13 -12.37 21.51
C SER A 30 10.38 -13.21 20.47
N GLN A 31 9.19 -13.74 20.81
CA GLN A 31 8.34 -14.46 19.86
C GLN A 31 7.37 -13.54 19.11
N CYS A 32 7.13 -12.33 19.63
CA CYS A 32 6.25 -11.36 18.98
C CYS A 32 6.69 -11.05 17.54
N GLN A 33 5.70 -10.79 16.70
CA GLN A 33 5.93 -10.07 15.45
C GLN A 33 6.20 -8.59 15.72
N LEU A 34 6.67 -7.88 14.70
CA LEU A 34 7.09 -6.48 14.80
C LEU A 34 5.97 -5.59 15.33
N ASP A 35 4.78 -5.68 14.76
CA ASP A 35 3.63 -4.86 15.13
C ASP A 35 3.12 -5.21 16.54
N GLU A 36 3.16 -6.50 16.89
CA GLU A 36 2.81 -6.98 18.24
C GLU A 36 3.76 -6.42 19.29
N LEU A 37 5.08 -6.44 19.05
CA LEU A 37 6.06 -5.87 19.98
C LEU A 37 5.85 -4.36 20.13
N LEU A 38 5.63 -3.65 19.03
CA LEU A 38 5.42 -2.20 19.05
C LEU A 38 4.13 -1.84 19.81
N ALA A 39 3.05 -2.60 19.63
CA ALA A 39 1.80 -2.44 20.38
C ALA A 39 1.99 -2.80 21.86
N LEU A 40 2.66 -3.91 22.15
CA LEU A 40 2.93 -4.40 23.50
C LEU A 40 3.73 -3.36 24.31
N ARG A 41 4.68 -2.68 23.67
CA ARG A 41 5.46 -1.58 24.28
C ARG A 41 4.61 -0.38 24.72
N LEU A 42 3.41 -0.20 24.17
CA LEU A 42 2.48 0.87 24.54
C LEU A 42 1.53 0.51 25.68
N THR A 43 1.54 -0.74 26.15
CA THR A 43 0.57 -1.23 27.16
C THR A 43 0.90 -0.79 28.58
N THR A 44 2.13 -1.02 29.06
CA THR A 44 2.55 -0.67 30.42
C THR A 44 4.00 -0.17 30.51
N PHE A 45 4.29 0.62 31.55
CA PHE A 45 5.64 1.14 31.81
C PHE A 45 6.66 0.03 32.05
N ARG A 46 6.28 -1.04 32.77
CA ARG A 46 7.14 -2.19 33.06
C ARG A 46 7.58 -2.87 31.77
N ILE A 47 6.63 -3.20 30.89
CA ILE A 47 6.90 -3.86 29.60
C ILE A 47 7.75 -2.98 28.69
N ARG A 48 7.45 -1.68 28.62
CA ARG A 48 8.29 -0.73 27.86
C ARG A 48 9.74 -0.73 28.33
N ASN A 49 9.97 -0.63 29.64
CA ASN A 49 11.32 -0.60 30.18
C ASN A 49 12.05 -1.94 29.99
N LEU A 50 11.34 -3.06 30.12
CA LEU A 50 11.90 -4.38 29.87
C LEU A 50 12.35 -4.51 28.40
N ILE A 51 11.49 -4.11 27.46
CA ILE A 51 11.82 -4.12 26.03
C ILE A 51 13.02 -3.20 25.75
N ASP A 52 13.01 -1.98 26.28
CA ASP A 52 14.08 -1.01 26.05
C ASP A 52 15.43 -1.49 26.65
N HIS A 53 15.41 -2.14 27.82
CA HIS A 53 16.61 -2.68 28.47
C HIS A 53 17.16 -3.93 27.77
N HIS A 54 16.29 -4.82 27.28
CA HIS A 54 16.68 -6.08 26.65
C HIS A 54 16.59 -6.06 25.12
N LEU A 55 16.59 -4.87 24.52
CA LEU A 55 16.30 -4.69 23.10
C LEU A 55 17.30 -5.41 22.19
N ALA A 56 18.58 -5.44 22.57
CA ALA A 56 19.61 -6.17 21.84
C ALA A 56 19.38 -7.70 21.75
N THR A 57 18.56 -8.25 22.65
CA THR A 57 18.15 -9.66 22.63
C THR A 57 16.80 -9.82 21.92
N ILE A 58 15.84 -8.95 22.22
CA ILE A 58 14.46 -9.03 21.71
C ILE A 58 14.41 -8.68 20.22
N ALA A 59 14.99 -7.56 19.80
CA ALA A 59 14.89 -7.05 18.45
C ALA A 59 15.31 -8.04 17.35
N PRO A 60 16.50 -8.71 17.40
CA PRO A 60 16.86 -9.67 16.37
C PRO A 60 15.95 -10.90 16.34
N ALA A 61 15.37 -11.31 17.48
CA ALA A 61 14.40 -12.40 17.52
C ALA A 61 13.07 -12.00 16.85
N VAL A 62 12.57 -10.80 17.17
CA VAL A 62 11.37 -10.23 16.56
C VAL A 62 11.54 -10.01 15.05
N GLY A 63 12.70 -9.53 14.61
CA GLY A 63 13.03 -9.41 13.18
C GLY A 63 12.93 -10.75 12.44
N ARG A 64 13.50 -11.82 13.01
CA ARG A 64 13.40 -13.18 12.45
C ARG A 64 11.98 -13.77 12.51
N SER A 65 11.25 -13.52 13.59
CA SER A 65 9.84 -13.95 13.72
C SER A 65 8.96 -13.28 12.67
N SER A 66 9.19 -11.99 12.43
CA SER A 66 8.40 -11.20 11.47
C SER A 66 8.77 -11.49 10.02
N LEU A 67 10.06 -11.71 9.74
CA LEU A 67 10.63 -11.82 8.40
C LEU A 67 11.47 -13.10 8.25
N PRO A 68 10.91 -14.31 8.43
CA PRO A 68 11.69 -15.55 8.56
C PRO A 68 12.56 -15.89 7.33
N LEU A 69 12.18 -15.37 6.16
CA LEU A 69 12.87 -15.63 4.89
C LEU A 69 13.78 -14.48 4.42
N ALA A 70 13.91 -13.40 5.21
CA ALA A 70 14.72 -12.23 4.84
C ALA A 70 16.12 -12.32 5.46
N GLY A 71 17.00 -13.13 4.87
CA GLY A 71 18.34 -13.41 5.38
C GLY A 71 19.20 -12.16 5.47
N LEU A 72 19.29 -11.38 4.39
CA LEU A 72 20.04 -10.13 4.35
C LEU A 72 19.52 -9.07 5.33
N LEU A 73 18.19 -8.94 5.48
CA LEU A 73 17.61 -7.96 6.41
C LEU A 73 17.84 -8.33 7.88
N ASN A 74 17.86 -9.64 8.18
CA ASN A 74 18.09 -10.18 9.51
C ASN A 74 19.57 -10.49 9.81
N ALA A 75 20.48 -10.10 8.92
CA ALA A 75 21.91 -10.28 9.13
C ALA A 75 22.32 -9.67 10.48
N PRO A 76 23.16 -10.36 11.28
CA PRO A 76 23.64 -9.83 12.54
C PRO A 76 24.30 -8.47 12.35
N LEU A 77 23.91 -7.49 13.18
CA LEU A 77 24.56 -6.19 13.15
C LEU A 77 25.97 -6.29 13.74
N PRO A 78 26.92 -5.44 13.29
CA PRO A 78 28.29 -5.47 13.80
C PRO A 78 28.39 -5.24 15.32
N ASN A 79 27.45 -4.48 15.88
CA ASN A 79 27.37 -4.19 17.30
C ASN A 79 25.95 -4.38 17.81
N ARG A 80 25.82 -5.03 18.97
CA ARG A 80 24.54 -5.26 19.67
C ARG A 80 23.83 -3.96 20.04
N SER A 81 24.55 -2.87 20.28
CA SER A 81 23.94 -1.56 20.58
C SER A 81 23.19 -0.95 19.39
N CYS A 82 23.40 -1.46 18.17
CA CYS A 82 22.70 -0.98 16.99
C CYS A 82 21.25 -1.51 16.90
N TYR A 83 20.90 -2.52 17.69
CA TYR A 83 19.52 -3.00 17.82
C TYR A 83 18.70 -1.98 18.60
N THR A 84 17.95 -1.16 17.87
CA THR A 84 17.09 -0.09 18.40
C THR A 84 15.65 -0.26 17.95
N ILE A 85 14.73 0.48 18.57
CA ILE A 85 13.32 0.52 18.12
C ILE A 85 13.24 1.10 16.70
N GLU A 86 14.12 2.05 16.38
CA GLU A 86 14.18 2.62 15.03
C GLU A 86 14.73 1.62 14.02
N TRP A 87 15.68 0.75 14.39
CA TRP A 87 16.10 -0.37 13.54
C TRP A 87 14.92 -1.30 13.24
N LEU A 88 14.14 -1.68 14.26
CA LEU A 88 12.93 -2.50 14.10
C LEU A 88 11.91 -1.85 13.16
N LYS A 89 11.59 -0.57 13.38
CA LYS A 89 10.67 0.19 12.52
C LYS A 89 11.18 0.31 11.07
N ALA A 90 12.49 0.39 10.90
CA ALA A 90 13.13 0.46 9.58
C ALA A 90 13.07 -0.87 8.82
N LEU A 91 12.78 -2.00 9.47
CA LEU A 91 12.57 -3.27 8.77
C LEU A 91 11.36 -3.23 7.83
N ILE A 92 10.30 -2.48 8.17
CA ILE A 92 9.10 -2.37 7.32
C ILE A 92 9.44 -1.79 5.93
N PRO A 93 9.96 -0.54 5.81
CA PRO A 93 10.28 0.01 4.50
C PRO A 93 11.37 -0.78 3.77
N ARG A 94 12.30 -1.43 4.48
CA ARG A 94 13.32 -2.29 3.87
C ARG A 94 12.74 -3.58 3.30
N GLN A 95 11.79 -4.22 3.98
CA GLN A 95 11.08 -5.39 3.47
C GLN A 95 10.21 -5.02 2.27
N LEU A 96 9.46 -3.91 2.35
CA LEU A 96 8.67 -3.43 1.21
C LEU A 96 9.56 -3.11 -0.01
N ALA A 97 10.75 -2.56 0.21
CA ALA A 97 11.73 -2.35 -0.84
C ALA A 97 12.26 -3.66 -1.42
N ALA A 98 12.55 -4.66 -0.57
CA ALA A 98 12.98 -5.99 -1.02
C ALA A 98 11.91 -6.65 -1.90
N ILE A 99 10.64 -6.58 -1.50
CA ILE A 99 9.50 -7.09 -2.27
C ILE A 99 9.39 -6.36 -3.61
N LEU A 100 9.39 -5.01 -3.62
CA LEU A 100 9.29 -4.24 -4.86
C LEU A 100 10.40 -4.58 -5.85
N VAL A 101 11.64 -4.68 -5.38
CA VAL A 101 12.81 -4.90 -6.24
C VAL A 101 12.88 -6.35 -6.74
N ASP A 102 12.55 -7.33 -5.90
CA ASP A 102 12.55 -8.76 -6.26
C ASP A 102 11.41 -9.10 -7.23
N ARG A 103 10.20 -8.66 -6.88
CA ARG A 103 8.97 -9.03 -7.57
C ARG A 103 8.66 -8.14 -8.76
N HIS A 104 9.51 -7.15 -9.06
CA HIS A 104 9.38 -6.38 -10.28
C HIS A 104 9.44 -7.30 -11.52
N ARG A 105 8.42 -7.16 -12.37
CA ARG A 105 8.27 -7.87 -13.64
C ARG A 105 7.82 -6.87 -14.69
N SER A 106 8.56 -6.75 -15.79
CA SER A 106 8.06 -6.03 -16.96
C SER A 106 6.97 -6.88 -17.60
N SER A 107 5.81 -6.29 -17.88
CA SER A 107 4.67 -6.97 -18.52
C SER A 107 4.76 -6.97 -20.05
N VAL A 108 5.91 -6.63 -20.62
CA VAL A 108 6.11 -6.56 -22.06
C VAL A 108 6.27 -7.99 -22.60
N ASP A 109 5.23 -8.46 -23.28
CA ASP A 109 5.23 -9.60 -24.21
C ASP A 109 4.96 -11.02 -23.70
N GLY A 110 4.34 -11.20 -22.52
CA GLY A 110 3.90 -12.53 -22.06
C GLY A 110 5.05 -13.52 -21.78
N THR A 111 6.29 -13.12 -22.06
CA THR A 111 7.50 -13.76 -21.59
C THR A 111 7.65 -13.41 -20.11
N GLN A 112 7.69 -14.41 -19.25
CA GLN A 112 7.93 -14.22 -17.81
C GLN A 112 9.40 -13.86 -17.53
N LEU A 113 9.99 -12.98 -18.34
CA LEU A 113 11.37 -12.53 -18.16
C LEU A 113 11.45 -11.70 -16.87
N ARG A 114 12.10 -12.30 -15.87
CA ARG A 114 12.33 -11.68 -14.57
C ARG A 114 13.37 -10.58 -14.70
N TYR A 115 12.94 -9.34 -14.47
CA TYR A 115 13.80 -8.15 -14.40
C TYR A 115 14.26 -7.83 -12.98
N GLY A 116 13.48 -8.19 -11.96
CA GLY A 116 13.80 -7.90 -10.56
C GLY A 116 15.09 -8.53 -10.05
N ILE A 117 15.64 -7.95 -8.98
CA ILE A 117 16.85 -8.41 -8.29
C ILE A 117 16.42 -9.18 -7.04
N PRO A 118 16.78 -10.47 -6.89
CA PRO A 118 16.41 -11.28 -5.72
C PRO A 118 16.71 -10.58 -4.39
N ALA A 119 15.80 -10.72 -3.43
CA ALA A 119 15.91 -10.08 -2.12
C ALA A 119 17.22 -10.42 -1.40
N GLU A 120 17.71 -11.65 -1.59
CA GLU A 120 18.94 -12.16 -0.97
C GLU A 120 20.21 -11.91 -1.80
N ASP A 121 20.15 -11.17 -2.92
CA ASP A 121 21.34 -10.82 -3.70
C ASP A 121 21.89 -9.44 -3.27
N PRO A 122 23.10 -9.34 -2.69
CA PRO A 122 23.67 -8.07 -2.23
C PRO A 122 23.77 -7.00 -3.33
N PHE A 123 23.82 -7.38 -4.61
CA PHE A 123 23.85 -6.44 -5.72
C PHE A 123 22.70 -5.41 -5.67
N GLY A 124 21.53 -5.82 -5.17
CA GLY A 124 20.34 -4.97 -5.08
C GLY A 124 20.30 -4.03 -3.87
N GLU A 125 21.29 -4.02 -2.98
CA GLU A 125 21.23 -3.26 -1.71
C GLU A 125 21.09 -1.75 -1.93
N GLU A 126 21.86 -1.17 -2.84
CA GLU A 126 21.77 0.27 -3.14
C GLU A 126 20.37 0.65 -3.64
N LEU A 127 19.83 -0.11 -4.60
CA LEU A 127 18.47 0.13 -5.10
C LEU A 127 17.43 -0.03 -3.99
N ARG A 128 17.54 -1.08 -3.15
CA ARG A 128 16.60 -1.31 -2.05
C ARG A 128 16.68 -0.23 -0.98
N GLU A 129 17.85 0.31 -0.67
CA GLU A 129 18.01 1.43 0.25
C GLU A 129 17.26 2.66 -0.27
N ARG A 130 17.46 3.01 -1.53
CA ARG A 130 16.77 4.12 -2.19
C ARG A 130 15.25 3.91 -2.23
N VAL A 131 14.80 2.71 -2.54
CA VAL A 131 13.36 2.39 -2.52
C VAL A 131 12.79 2.46 -1.11
N ALA A 132 13.53 2.02 -0.09
CA ALA A 132 13.15 2.13 1.32
C ALA A 132 13.02 3.60 1.76
N ASN A 133 13.95 4.47 1.33
CA ASN A 133 13.84 5.92 1.54
C ASN A 133 12.54 6.47 0.91
N GLY A 134 12.20 6.04 -0.31
CA GLY A 134 10.94 6.41 -0.96
C GLY A 134 9.71 5.98 -0.15
N TRP A 135 9.71 4.79 0.44
CA TRP A 135 8.65 4.33 1.35
C TRP A 135 8.54 5.19 2.61
N CYS A 136 9.67 5.62 3.19
CA CYS A 136 9.68 6.54 4.33
C CYS A 136 9.06 7.89 3.97
N VAL A 137 9.34 8.42 2.77
CA VAL A 137 8.72 9.65 2.27
C VAL A 137 7.21 9.47 2.11
N LEU A 138 6.75 8.36 1.53
CA LEU A 138 5.32 8.06 1.40
C LEU A 138 4.62 7.98 2.77
N ARG A 139 5.25 7.31 3.76
CA ARG A 139 4.75 7.25 5.14
C ARG A 139 4.57 8.64 5.73
N ARG A 140 5.52 9.55 5.50
CA ARG A 140 5.45 10.92 6.01
C ARG A 140 4.29 11.69 5.35
N LEU A 141 4.07 11.52 4.05
CA LEU A 141 2.96 12.14 3.32
C LEU A 141 1.59 11.61 3.77
N SER A 142 1.49 10.33 4.10
CA SER A 142 0.27 9.70 4.64
C SER A 142 -0.02 10.17 6.07
N ARG A 143 0.99 10.24 6.94
CA ARG A 143 0.82 10.80 8.29
C ARG A 143 0.31 12.24 8.29
N ILE A 144 0.64 13.04 7.28
CA ILE A 144 0.07 14.38 7.14
C ILE A 144 -1.45 14.32 6.92
N SER A 145 -1.94 13.37 6.10
CA SER A 145 -3.38 13.12 5.96
C SER A 145 -4.00 12.73 7.29
N GLU A 146 -3.48 11.67 7.93
CA GLU A 146 -3.97 11.16 9.22
C GLU A 146 -4.10 12.30 10.24
N GLN A 147 -3.02 13.06 10.45
CA GLN A 147 -3.00 14.18 11.39
C GLN A 147 -4.04 15.27 11.10
N VAL A 148 -4.37 15.53 9.84
CA VAL A 148 -5.39 16.53 9.47
C VAL A 148 -6.80 15.96 9.65
N TYR A 149 -7.00 14.69 9.33
CA TYR A 149 -8.29 14.03 9.49
C TYR A 149 -8.67 13.80 10.97
N ASP A 150 -7.67 13.71 11.85
CA ASP A 150 -7.82 13.65 13.31
C ASP A 150 -8.13 15.01 13.97
N LEU A 151 -7.96 16.13 13.25
CA LEU A 151 -8.28 17.45 13.81
C LEU A 151 -9.79 17.61 14.03
N ASP A 152 -10.13 18.25 15.14
CA ASP A 152 -11.50 18.70 15.39
C ASP A 152 -11.97 19.60 14.24
N PRO A 153 -13.20 19.43 13.71
CA PRO A 153 -13.73 20.26 12.63
C PRO A 153 -13.58 21.77 12.84
N ARG A 154 -13.62 22.26 14.08
CA ARG A 154 -13.46 23.68 14.42
C ARG A 154 -12.06 24.21 14.14
N LEU A 155 -11.03 23.34 14.16
CA LEU A 155 -9.65 23.70 13.86
C LEU A 155 -9.37 23.71 12.36
N VAL A 156 -10.22 23.07 11.57
CA VAL A 156 -10.09 23.02 10.11
C VAL A 156 -10.92 24.12 9.44
N LEU A 157 -12.12 24.39 9.96
CA LEU A 157 -13.06 25.32 9.35
C LEU A 157 -12.59 26.78 9.50
N LYS A 158 -12.49 27.48 8.36
CA LYS A 158 -12.04 28.88 8.30
C LYS A 158 -13.06 29.88 8.85
N SER A 159 -14.34 29.52 8.92
CA SER A 159 -15.43 30.43 9.34
C SER A 159 -16.40 29.78 10.32
N SER A 160 -16.91 30.58 11.27
CA SER A 160 -18.00 30.19 12.17
C SER A 160 -19.32 29.92 11.41
N THR A 161 -19.52 30.58 10.26
CA THR A 161 -20.66 30.32 9.37
C THR A 161 -20.63 28.91 8.80
N ASP A 162 -19.44 28.34 8.61
CA ASP A 162 -19.31 26.96 8.12
C ASP A 162 -19.81 25.98 9.18
N LEU A 163 -19.57 26.27 10.46
CA LEU A 163 -20.08 25.47 11.57
C LEU A 163 -21.62 25.51 11.64
N ALA A 164 -22.24 26.65 11.31
CA ALA A 164 -23.68 26.80 11.31
C ALA A 164 -24.36 25.91 10.25
N TRP A 165 -23.69 25.65 9.10
CA TRP A 165 -24.20 24.72 8.09
C TRP A 165 -24.39 23.30 8.61
N LYS A 166 -23.72 22.91 9.70
CA LYS A 166 -23.94 21.59 10.33
C LYS A 166 -25.40 21.36 10.70
N VAL A 167 -26.12 22.43 11.09
CA VAL A 167 -27.53 22.37 11.47
C VAL A 167 -28.43 22.61 10.25
N VAL A 168 -28.06 23.58 9.39
CA VAL A 168 -28.94 24.05 8.30
C VAL A 168 -28.84 23.18 7.04
N ASN A 169 -27.66 22.68 6.69
CA ASN A 169 -27.44 21.82 5.53
C ASN A 169 -26.26 20.84 5.79
N PRO A 170 -26.53 19.68 6.43
CA PRO A 170 -25.50 18.72 6.81
C PRO A 170 -24.66 18.18 5.65
N ALA A 171 -25.26 18.04 4.46
CA ALA A 171 -24.55 17.58 3.27
C ALA A 171 -23.53 18.62 2.78
N ARG A 172 -23.94 19.89 2.72
CA ARG A 172 -23.04 21.01 2.41
C ARG A 172 -21.93 21.15 3.45
N PHE A 173 -22.27 21.04 4.73
CA PHE A 173 -21.28 21.03 5.81
C PHE A 173 -20.24 19.92 5.64
N LYS A 174 -20.69 18.69 5.37
CA LYS A 174 -19.80 17.54 5.17
C LYS A 174 -18.85 17.75 3.99
N PHE A 175 -19.36 18.26 2.87
CA PHE A 175 -18.53 18.57 1.70
C PHE A 175 -17.53 19.69 1.98
N GLU A 176 -17.97 20.78 2.62
CA GLU A 176 -17.10 21.91 2.92
C GLU A 176 -15.99 21.52 3.90
N LEU A 177 -16.32 20.77 4.96
CA LEU A 177 -15.34 20.23 5.88
C LEU A 177 -14.33 19.32 5.17
N PHE A 178 -14.81 18.42 4.30
CA PHE A 178 -13.94 17.57 3.48
C PHE A 178 -13.00 18.40 2.62
N ARG A 179 -13.51 19.38 1.87
CA ARG A 179 -12.70 20.26 1.01
C ARG A 179 -11.62 20.98 1.80
N GLN A 180 -11.98 21.60 2.93
CA GLN A 180 -11.01 22.33 3.76
C GLN A 180 -9.96 21.40 4.39
N ARG A 181 -10.32 20.14 4.71
CA ARG A 181 -9.34 19.12 5.13
C ARG A 181 -8.38 18.80 3.98
N GLU A 182 -8.88 18.50 2.80
CA GLU A 182 -8.05 18.20 1.63
C GLU A 182 -7.12 19.37 1.26
N ASP A 183 -7.61 20.62 1.32
CA ASP A 183 -6.80 21.83 1.10
C ASP A 183 -5.66 21.95 2.13
N LEU A 184 -5.96 21.67 3.41
CA LEU A 184 -4.98 21.70 4.48
C LEU A 184 -3.94 20.57 4.34
N VAL A 185 -4.37 19.37 3.96
CA VAL A 185 -3.48 18.23 3.64
C VAL A 185 -2.55 18.60 2.50
N LEU A 186 -3.08 19.14 1.40
CA LEU A 186 -2.29 19.58 0.25
C LEU A 186 -1.25 20.62 0.68
N THR A 187 -1.68 21.65 1.43
CA THR A 187 -0.79 22.72 1.89
C THR A 187 0.36 22.18 2.73
N ARG A 188 0.09 21.29 3.69
CA ARG A 188 1.13 20.67 4.54
C ARG A 188 2.05 19.72 3.76
N ARG A 189 1.51 18.97 2.79
CA ARG A 189 2.32 18.11 1.92
C ARG A 189 3.26 18.92 1.04
N LEU A 190 2.78 20.00 0.42
CA LEU A 190 3.62 20.87 -0.41
C LEU A 190 4.74 21.53 0.41
N ALA A 191 4.44 22.01 1.62
CA ALA A 191 5.47 22.52 2.53
C ALA A 191 6.53 21.46 2.86
N TYR A 192 6.11 20.23 3.16
CA TYR A 192 7.04 19.12 3.38
C TYR A 192 7.91 18.81 2.14
N VAL A 193 7.33 18.82 0.93
CA VAL A 193 8.08 18.60 -0.33
C VAL A 193 9.09 19.72 -0.57
N GLU A 194 8.74 20.96 -0.25
CA GLU A 194 9.63 22.12 -0.36
C GLU A 194 10.86 21.97 0.54
N GLU A 195 10.69 21.48 1.77
CA GLU A 195 11.76 21.21 2.73
C GLU A 195 12.54 19.91 2.43
N LEU A 196 11.94 18.97 1.69
CA LEU A 196 12.51 17.64 1.45
C LEU A 196 13.83 17.72 0.66
N PRO A 197 14.92 17.06 1.10
CA PRO A 197 16.13 16.93 0.31
C PRO A 197 15.88 16.32 -1.07
N SER A 198 16.52 16.87 -2.12
CA SER A 198 16.29 16.42 -3.50
C SER A 198 16.63 14.95 -3.76
N HIS A 199 17.54 14.34 -2.99
CA HIS A 199 17.82 12.89 -3.11
C HIS A 199 16.63 12.04 -2.63
N LEU A 200 15.95 12.43 -1.55
CA LEU A 200 14.75 11.73 -1.07
C LEU A 200 13.56 11.89 -2.04
N ALA A 201 13.45 13.03 -2.72
CA ALA A 201 12.45 13.20 -3.79
C ALA A 201 12.72 12.25 -4.97
N ARG A 202 14.00 12.06 -5.35
CA ARG A 202 14.40 11.08 -6.39
C ARG A 202 14.12 9.65 -5.96
N ASP A 203 14.40 9.32 -4.71
CA ASP A 203 14.13 8.01 -4.11
C ASP A 203 12.63 7.72 -4.02
N TYR A 204 11.80 8.71 -3.67
CA TYR A 204 10.34 8.62 -3.74
C TYR A 204 9.85 8.32 -5.15
N ARG A 205 10.34 9.06 -6.16
CA ARG A 205 9.99 8.84 -7.56
C ARG A 205 10.39 7.44 -8.03
N LEU A 206 11.60 7.00 -7.70
CA LEU A 206 12.11 5.66 -8.03
C LEU A 206 11.23 4.56 -7.42
N MET A 207 10.90 4.67 -6.13
CA MET A 207 9.98 3.77 -5.43
C MET A 207 8.62 3.75 -6.13
N PHE A 208 8.04 4.92 -6.44
CA PHE A 208 6.71 5.00 -7.05
C PHE A 208 6.67 4.43 -8.48
N MET A 209 7.75 4.58 -9.25
CA MET A 209 7.90 3.94 -10.55
C MET A 209 7.84 2.41 -10.44
N LEU A 210 8.54 1.82 -9.47
CA LEU A 210 8.47 0.37 -9.22
C LEU A 210 7.09 -0.03 -8.69
N LEU A 211 6.55 0.73 -7.73
CA LEU A 211 5.26 0.46 -7.11
C LEU A 211 4.12 0.40 -8.13
N SER A 212 4.15 1.28 -9.13
CA SER A 212 3.12 1.27 -10.18
C SER A 212 3.01 -0.05 -10.95
N SER A 213 4.07 -0.88 -10.97
CA SER A 213 4.05 -2.20 -11.61
C SER A 213 3.31 -3.28 -10.81
N ALA A 214 3.04 -3.03 -9.51
CA ALA A 214 2.23 -3.92 -8.69
C ALA A 214 0.76 -3.89 -9.15
N PHE A 215 0.28 -2.73 -9.61
CA PHE A 215 -1.08 -2.56 -10.11
C PHE A 215 -1.19 -3.04 -11.54
N ARG A 216 -2.08 -3.99 -11.82
CA ARG A 216 -2.23 -4.56 -13.16
C ARG A 216 -3.67 -4.51 -13.62
N THR A 217 -3.86 -4.03 -14.84
CA THR A 217 -5.07 -4.22 -15.63
C THR A 217 -4.69 -5.12 -16.79
N SER A 218 -5.32 -6.29 -16.88
CA SER A 218 -5.06 -7.20 -17.99
C SER A 218 -6.37 -7.65 -18.63
N VAL A 219 -6.24 -7.91 -19.91
CA VAL A 219 -7.24 -8.53 -20.76
C VAL A 219 -7.56 -9.98 -20.30
N SER A 220 -6.55 -10.64 -19.75
CA SER A 220 -6.71 -11.97 -19.17
C SER A 220 -7.35 -11.99 -17.78
N ASN A 221 -7.63 -10.83 -17.15
CA ASN A 221 -8.18 -10.76 -15.79
C ASN A 221 -9.71 -10.86 -15.83
N TYR A 222 -10.24 -12.00 -16.27
CA TYR A 222 -11.67 -12.28 -16.37
C TYR A 222 -12.19 -13.12 -15.20
N GLY A 223 -13.49 -13.02 -14.92
CA GLY A 223 -14.15 -13.75 -13.84
C GLY A 223 -14.36 -12.92 -12.56
N ASP A 224 -15.17 -13.45 -11.63
CA ASP A 224 -15.62 -12.74 -10.43
C ASP A 224 -14.49 -12.44 -9.43
N ASP A 225 -13.36 -13.15 -9.58
CA ASP A 225 -12.14 -12.94 -8.81
C ASP A 225 -11.46 -11.60 -9.11
N TYR A 226 -11.79 -10.96 -10.24
CA TYR A 226 -11.22 -9.68 -10.67
C TYR A 226 -12.26 -8.57 -10.70
N LYS A 227 -12.09 -7.57 -9.84
CA LYS A 227 -12.94 -6.37 -9.82
C LYS A 227 -12.53 -5.36 -10.90
N PRO A 228 -13.47 -4.58 -11.47
CA PRO A 228 -13.16 -3.59 -12.49
C PRO A 228 -12.23 -2.48 -11.96
N TRP A 229 -11.36 -1.96 -12.82
CA TRP A 229 -10.65 -0.71 -12.53
C TRP A 229 -11.60 0.48 -12.65
N VAL A 230 -11.99 1.06 -11.51
CA VAL A 230 -13.05 2.08 -11.44
C VAL A 230 -12.54 3.52 -11.36
N PHE A 231 -11.24 3.73 -11.14
CA PHE A 231 -10.70 5.00 -10.65
C PHE A 231 -10.50 6.07 -11.73
N ASP A 232 -10.01 5.66 -12.92
CA ASP A 232 -9.54 6.60 -13.95
C ASP A 232 -9.92 6.11 -15.34
N TRP A 233 -11.13 6.46 -15.74
CA TRP A 233 -11.74 6.04 -16.98
C TRP A 233 -10.99 6.51 -18.23
N GLY A 234 -11.00 5.66 -19.26
CA GLY A 234 -10.48 5.96 -20.61
C GLY A 234 -8.97 5.79 -20.78
N CYS A 235 -8.25 5.38 -19.74
CA CYS A 235 -6.80 5.19 -19.80
C CYS A 235 -6.36 3.74 -19.79
N GLY A 236 -7.27 2.79 -19.63
CA GLY A 236 -7.02 1.36 -19.82
C GLY A 236 -5.74 0.78 -19.27
N ILE A 237 -5.02 0.05 -20.14
CA ILE A 237 -3.69 -0.53 -19.89
C ILE A 237 -2.67 0.56 -19.45
N ASP A 238 -2.90 1.83 -19.82
CA ASP A 238 -2.11 2.98 -19.42
C ASP A 238 -2.43 3.51 -17.99
N GLY A 239 -3.33 2.87 -17.23
CA GLY A 239 -3.63 3.21 -15.83
C GLY A 239 -2.39 3.29 -14.93
N GLN A 240 -1.41 2.41 -15.14
CA GLN A 240 -0.11 2.48 -14.47
C GLN A 240 0.65 3.78 -14.78
N ARG A 241 0.53 4.31 -16.00
CA ARG A 241 1.17 5.57 -16.40
C ARG A 241 0.53 6.77 -15.71
N LEU A 242 -0.80 6.77 -15.57
CA LEU A 242 -1.51 7.80 -14.80
C LEU A 242 -1.09 7.79 -13.33
N LEU A 243 -1.01 6.59 -12.74
CA LEU A 243 -0.56 6.40 -11.36
C LEU A 243 0.81 7.07 -11.17
N ARG A 244 1.79 6.75 -12.03
CA ARG A 244 3.14 7.35 -11.98
C ARG A 244 3.15 8.87 -12.09
N ARG A 245 2.29 9.44 -12.94
CA ARG A 245 2.20 10.90 -13.13
C ARG A 245 1.39 11.62 -12.04
N GLY A 246 0.77 10.87 -11.14
CA GLY A 246 -0.10 11.40 -10.10
C GLY A 246 -1.46 11.87 -10.61
N ASN A 247 -1.84 11.48 -11.82
CA ASN A 247 -3.13 11.86 -12.43
C ASN A 247 -4.26 10.91 -12.04
N SER A 248 -3.92 9.81 -11.36
CA SER A 248 -4.86 8.77 -10.97
C SER A 248 -5.46 9.08 -9.60
N TRP A 249 -6.76 8.81 -9.39
CA TRP A 249 -7.32 8.85 -8.03
C TRP A 249 -6.64 7.83 -7.11
N LEU A 250 -6.20 6.69 -7.66
CA LEU A 250 -5.43 5.71 -6.90
C LEU A 250 -4.12 6.31 -6.36
N THR A 251 -3.52 7.28 -7.05
CA THR A 251 -2.37 8.04 -6.49
C THR A 251 -2.77 8.74 -5.19
N TRP A 252 -3.92 9.43 -5.16
CA TRP A 252 -4.43 10.06 -3.94
C TRP A 252 -4.63 9.02 -2.83
N PHE A 253 -5.25 7.89 -3.15
CA PHE A 253 -5.49 6.81 -2.20
C PHE A 253 -4.18 6.30 -1.57
N LEU A 254 -3.15 6.04 -2.38
CA LEU A 254 -1.84 5.61 -1.89
C LEU A 254 -1.15 6.68 -1.03
N LEU A 255 -1.25 7.95 -1.41
CA LEU A 255 -0.74 9.05 -0.61
C LEU A 255 -1.45 9.13 0.74
N ASN A 256 -2.77 8.89 0.78
CA ASN A 256 -3.59 8.97 1.97
C ASN A 256 -3.32 7.82 2.95
N GLU A 257 -3.38 6.58 2.46
CA GLU A 257 -3.26 5.39 3.30
C GLU A 257 -1.80 5.00 3.60
N GLY A 258 -0.87 5.32 2.71
CA GLY A 258 0.56 5.11 2.93
C GLY A 258 1.04 3.66 2.77
N PRO A 259 2.26 3.34 3.27
CA PRO A 259 2.89 2.03 3.07
C PRO A 259 2.22 0.90 3.85
N ASP A 260 1.42 1.20 4.86
CA ASP A 260 0.88 0.19 5.76
C ASP A 260 -0.13 -0.72 5.03
N LEU A 261 -0.77 -0.23 3.96
CA LEU A 261 -1.55 -1.04 3.02
C LEU A 261 -0.73 -2.22 2.44
N PHE A 262 0.48 -1.92 1.99
CA PHE A 262 1.38 -2.89 1.37
C PHE A 262 1.98 -3.83 2.40
N TRP A 263 2.30 -3.30 3.59
CA TRP A 263 2.73 -4.13 4.72
C TRP A 263 1.66 -5.16 5.09
N GLN A 264 0.38 -4.73 5.13
CA GLN A 264 -0.74 -5.61 5.41
C GLN A 264 -0.88 -6.70 4.35
N GLN A 265 -1.01 -6.35 3.07
CA GLN A 265 -1.21 -7.35 2.02
C GLN A 265 0.01 -8.26 1.80
N TRP A 266 1.22 -7.71 1.82
CA TRP A 266 2.41 -8.47 1.40
C TRP A 266 3.11 -9.22 2.54
N GLN A 267 2.86 -8.86 3.80
CA GLN A 267 3.55 -9.47 4.93
C GLN A 267 2.61 -9.99 6.03
N MET A 268 1.65 -9.18 6.47
CA MET A 268 0.89 -9.50 7.69
C MET A 268 -0.30 -10.42 7.44
N LEU A 269 -1.00 -10.22 6.32
CA LEU A 269 -2.22 -10.97 6.04
C LEU A 269 -1.90 -12.31 5.37
N PRO A 270 -2.60 -13.41 5.72
CA PRO A 270 -2.42 -14.70 5.06
C PRO A 270 -2.75 -14.61 3.57
N ALA A 271 -1.85 -15.04 2.69
CA ALA A 271 -2.05 -14.93 1.23
C ALA A 271 -2.97 -16.03 0.66
N ASP A 272 -3.17 -17.10 1.43
CA ASP A 272 -4.04 -18.25 1.14
C ASP A 272 -5.52 -17.96 1.42
N GLU A 273 -5.82 -16.95 2.23
CA GLU A 273 -7.18 -16.52 2.50
C GLU A 273 -7.73 -15.64 1.36
N PRO A 274 -8.91 -15.98 0.77
CA PRO A 274 -9.48 -15.22 -0.34
C PRO A 274 -9.74 -13.74 -0.04
N ASN A 275 -10.09 -13.42 1.21
CA ASN A 275 -10.49 -12.08 1.64
C ASN A 275 -9.31 -11.11 1.82
N THR A 276 -8.09 -11.64 1.89
CA THR A 276 -6.87 -10.88 2.20
C THR A 276 -5.91 -10.83 1.03
N LYS A 277 -5.98 -11.83 0.12
CA LYS A 277 -5.16 -11.89 -1.10
C LYS A 277 -5.22 -10.60 -1.93
N ASN A 278 -6.39 -9.95 -1.99
CA ASN A 278 -6.62 -8.72 -2.76
C ASN A 278 -6.93 -7.52 -1.86
N TYR A 279 -6.38 -7.49 -0.66
CA TYR A 279 -6.68 -6.49 0.37
C TYR A 279 -6.63 -5.04 -0.15
N ILE A 280 -5.56 -4.64 -0.84
CA ILE A 280 -5.40 -3.26 -1.34
C ILE A 280 -6.46 -2.92 -2.38
N ARG A 281 -6.75 -3.86 -3.30
CA ARG A 281 -7.78 -3.70 -4.32
C ARG A 281 -9.13 -3.47 -3.67
N ASP A 282 -9.52 -4.36 -2.78
CA ASP A 282 -10.85 -4.34 -2.17
C ASP A 282 -11.00 -3.10 -1.28
N ARG A 283 -9.95 -2.72 -0.55
CA ARG A 283 -9.92 -1.48 0.24
C ARG A 283 -10.00 -0.21 -0.62
N SER A 284 -9.32 -0.17 -1.75
CA SER A 284 -9.36 0.97 -2.67
C SER A 284 -10.76 1.16 -3.29
N ILE A 285 -11.42 0.06 -3.63
CA ILE A 285 -12.80 0.05 -4.15
C ILE A 285 -13.79 0.48 -3.06
N GLU A 286 -13.66 -0.06 -1.85
CA GLU A 286 -14.48 0.34 -0.70
C GLU A 286 -14.34 1.85 -0.44
N THR A 287 -13.11 2.37 -0.51
CA THR A 287 -12.83 3.79 -0.28
C THR A 287 -13.41 4.68 -1.38
N TRP A 288 -13.37 4.23 -2.64
CA TRP A 288 -13.93 4.93 -3.80
C TRP A 288 -15.45 5.09 -3.71
N PHE A 289 -16.17 4.01 -3.41
CA PHE A 289 -17.63 4.07 -3.26
C PHE A 289 -18.06 4.67 -1.90
N GLY A 290 -17.19 4.59 -0.89
CA GLY A 290 -17.41 5.13 0.45
C GLY A 290 -18.59 4.46 1.15
N LYS A 291 -19.46 5.26 1.79
CA LYS A 291 -20.65 4.74 2.48
C LYS A 291 -21.78 4.31 1.54
N ASN A 292 -21.65 4.60 0.24
CA ASN A 292 -22.63 4.16 -0.72
C ASN A 292 -22.40 2.66 -0.94
N LYS A 293 -23.40 1.84 -0.63
CA LYS A 293 -23.36 0.38 -0.86
C LYS A 293 -23.47 0.02 -2.35
N ALA A 294 -22.87 0.82 -3.22
CA ALA A 294 -22.83 0.52 -4.64
C ALA A 294 -21.89 -0.67 -4.85
N ASP A 295 -22.39 -1.70 -5.54
CA ASP A 295 -21.55 -2.83 -5.92
C ASP A 295 -20.64 -2.40 -7.09
N PRO A 296 -19.34 -2.78 -7.12
CA PRO A 296 -18.52 -2.66 -8.33
C PRO A 296 -19.16 -3.25 -9.59
N GLU A 297 -20.07 -4.20 -9.47
CA GLU A 297 -20.85 -4.73 -10.59
C GLU A 297 -22.00 -3.79 -11.01
N ASP A 298 -22.56 -2.99 -10.09
CA ASP A 298 -23.50 -1.92 -10.44
C ASP A 298 -22.82 -0.84 -11.28
N PHE A 299 -21.53 -0.61 -11.06
CA PHE A 299 -20.71 0.23 -11.92
C PHE A 299 -20.66 -0.30 -13.36
N ILE A 300 -20.53 -1.61 -13.56
CA ILE A 300 -20.57 -2.22 -14.91
C ILE A 300 -21.96 -2.05 -15.55
N ARG A 301 -23.03 -2.14 -14.74
CA ARG A 301 -24.42 -1.97 -15.22
C ARG A 301 -24.77 -0.51 -15.54
N GLN A 302 -24.24 0.46 -14.80
CA GLN A 302 -24.51 1.89 -15.03
C GLN A 302 -23.64 2.47 -16.14
N PHE A 303 -22.48 1.87 -16.42
CA PHE A 303 -21.64 2.18 -17.58
C PHE A 303 -22.38 2.04 -18.94
N LEU A 304 -23.51 1.33 -18.96
CA LEU A 304 -24.37 1.13 -20.14
C LEU A 304 -25.03 2.43 -20.63
N ALA A 305 -25.10 3.48 -19.81
CA ALA A 305 -25.58 4.81 -20.18
C ALA A 305 -24.38 5.70 -20.53
N LYS A 306 -24.48 6.45 -21.65
CA LYS A 306 -23.41 7.21 -22.33
C LYS A 306 -22.53 8.16 -21.49
N GLU A 307 -22.83 8.35 -20.21
CA GLU A 307 -22.13 9.25 -19.29
C GLU A 307 -22.10 8.55 -17.94
N TRP A 308 -21.03 7.80 -17.65
CA TRP A 308 -20.82 7.37 -16.27
C TRP A 308 -20.53 8.61 -15.45
N GLU A 309 -21.46 8.98 -14.59
CA GLU A 309 -21.27 10.02 -13.60
C GLU A 309 -20.60 9.39 -12.39
N ASP A 310 -19.40 9.86 -12.07
CA ASP A 310 -18.77 9.53 -10.81
C ASP A 310 -19.68 9.95 -9.66
N VAL A 311 -20.17 8.96 -8.90
CA VAL A 311 -21.10 9.18 -7.77
C VAL A 311 -20.55 10.17 -6.74
N ASN A 312 -19.23 10.33 -6.68
CA ASN A 312 -18.53 11.28 -5.84
C ASN A 312 -17.61 12.20 -6.66
N GLU A 313 -17.98 12.54 -7.91
CA GLU A 313 -17.12 13.28 -8.85
C GLU A 313 -16.47 14.51 -8.23
N LYS A 314 -17.25 15.31 -7.48
CA LYS A 314 -16.75 16.53 -6.85
C LYS A 314 -15.65 16.25 -5.82
N TRP A 315 -15.75 15.15 -5.09
CA TRP A 315 -14.76 14.73 -4.09
C TRP A 315 -13.52 14.17 -4.78
N HIS A 316 -13.72 13.26 -5.73
CA HIS A 316 -12.64 12.61 -6.46
C HIS A 316 -11.85 13.60 -7.33
N ASN A 317 -12.48 14.62 -7.90
CA ASN A 317 -11.80 15.68 -8.65
C ASN A 317 -10.83 16.47 -7.75
N ILE A 318 -11.24 16.84 -6.53
CA ILE A 318 -10.36 17.52 -5.56
C ILE A 318 -9.18 16.62 -5.21
N GLN A 319 -9.46 15.35 -4.89
CA GLN A 319 -8.44 14.37 -4.50
C GLN A 319 -7.40 14.13 -5.60
N ARG A 320 -7.86 13.96 -6.86
CA ARG A 320 -6.98 13.80 -8.03
C ARG A 320 -6.12 15.04 -8.27
N ASP A 321 -6.73 16.23 -8.27
CA ASP A 321 -5.99 17.48 -8.45
C ASP A 321 -4.92 17.67 -7.36
N HIS A 322 -5.26 17.35 -6.11
CA HIS A 322 -4.32 17.45 -4.99
C HIS A 322 -3.17 16.45 -5.09
N ALA A 323 -3.46 15.19 -5.44
CA ALA A 323 -2.42 14.18 -5.66
C ALA A 323 -1.50 14.57 -6.83
N GLN A 324 -2.07 15.08 -7.92
CA GLN A 324 -1.32 15.56 -9.07
C GLN A 324 -0.38 16.70 -8.69
N LYS A 325 -0.85 17.68 -7.90
CA LYS A 325 -0.03 18.80 -7.41
C LYS A 325 1.15 18.32 -6.56
N VAL A 326 0.92 17.37 -5.64
CA VAL A 326 1.99 16.78 -4.82
C VAL A 326 3.01 16.03 -5.69
N HIS A 327 2.55 15.22 -6.63
CA HIS A 327 3.43 14.48 -7.54
C HIS A 327 4.24 15.42 -8.45
N ARG A 328 3.62 16.48 -8.96
CA ARG A 328 4.32 17.50 -9.76
C ARG A 328 5.40 18.19 -8.93
N ALA A 329 5.10 18.59 -7.71
CA ALA A 329 6.08 19.20 -6.81
C ALA A 329 7.25 18.24 -6.49
N MET A 330 6.97 16.95 -6.30
CA MET A 330 8.01 15.92 -6.13
C MET A 330 8.88 15.76 -7.38
N GLU A 331 8.29 15.75 -8.57
CA GLU A 331 9.00 15.67 -9.85
C GLU A 331 9.92 16.89 -10.05
N GLU A 332 9.41 18.09 -9.81
CA GLU A 332 10.19 19.34 -9.85
C GLU A 332 11.33 19.29 -8.84
N LYS A 333 11.08 18.82 -7.61
CA LYS A 333 12.12 18.68 -6.57
C LYS A 333 13.18 17.65 -6.94
N ALA A 334 12.78 16.54 -7.56
CA ALA A 334 13.67 15.46 -7.97
C ALA A 334 14.55 15.83 -9.17
N THR A 335 14.08 16.70 -10.06
CA THR A 335 14.81 17.15 -11.25
C THR A 335 15.64 18.41 -11.04
N LYS A 336 15.37 19.18 -9.97
CA LYS A 336 16.10 20.40 -9.64
C LYS A 336 17.60 20.15 -9.52
N GLY A 337 18.38 20.77 -10.41
CA GLY A 337 19.85 20.78 -10.34
C GLY A 337 20.55 19.56 -10.96
N MET A 338 19.85 18.72 -11.74
CA MET A 338 20.45 17.56 -12.41
C MET A 338 20.14 17.47 -13.90
N THR A 339 21.13 16.99 -14.65
CA THR A 339 20.99 16.56 -16.06
C THR A 339 20.91 15.04 -16.21
N ASP A 340 21.19 14.27 -15.14
CA ASP A 340 21.33 12.82 -15.23
C ASP A 340 20.03 12.06 -14.89
N PHE A 341 19.37 11.62 -15.97
CA PHE A 341 18.18 10.77 -15.95
C PHE A 341 18.42 9.43 -15.22
N ALA A 342 19.65 8.90 -15.23
CA ALA A 342 19.97 7.61 -14.63
C ALA A 342 19.66 7.56 -13.14
N SER A 343 19.76 8.71 -12.46
CA SER A 343 19.51 8.80 -11.02
C SER A 343 18.06 8.52 -10.60
N THR A 344 17.09 8.50 -11.52
CA THR A 344 15.66 8.27 -11.20
C THR A 344 15.08 7.02 -11.85
N SER A 345 15.84 6.33 -12.70
CA SER A 345 15.35 5.19 -13.47
C SER A 345 15.84 3.87 -12.87
N PRO A 346 14.94 2.93 -12.54
CA PRO A 346 15.35 1.61 -12.06
C PRO A 346 15.96 0.73 -13.16
N ILE A 347 15.81 1.12 -14.43
CA ILE A 347 16.25 0.34 -15.60
C ILE A 347 17.76 0.09 -15.56
N VAL A 348 18.55 1.06 -15.08
CA VAL A 348 20.01 0.94 -15.02
C VAL A 348 20.40 -0.22 -14.10
N TYR A 349 19.83 -0.28 -12.89
CA TYR A 349 20.08 -1.36 -11.93
C TYR A 349 19.68 -2.74 -12.51
N PHE A 350 18.52 -2.84 -13.15
CA PHE A 350 18.07 -4.12 -13.73
C PHE A 350 18.91 -4.54 -14.94
N THR A 351 19.36 -3.60 -15.76
CA THR A 351 20.23 -3.88 -16.92
C THR A 351 21.60 -4.38 -16.46
N GLN A 352 22.19 -3.71 -15.46
CA GLN A 352 23.45 -4.15 -14.87
C GLN A 352 23.29 -5.51 -14.19
N TYR A 353 22.19 -5.75 -13.48
CA TYR A 353 21.95 -7.04 -12.85
C TYR A 353 21.77 -8.17 -13.87
N ALA A 354 21.16 -7.91 -15.02
CA ALA A 354 21.02 -8.90 -16.08
C ALA A 354 22.40 -9.37 -16.60
N GLU A 355 23.40 -8.49 -16.64
CA GLU A 355 24.79 -8.84 -16.95
C GLU A 355 25.40 -9.70 -15.84
N VAL A 356 25.28 -9.28 -14.58
CA VAL A 356 25.76 -10.05 -13.41
C VAL A 356 25.18 -11.46 -13.39
N ARG A 357 23.87 -11.59 -13.61
CA ARG A 357 23.18 -12.89 -13.67
C ARG A 357 23.74 -13.77 -14.78
N ARG A 358 23.98 -13.22 -15.97
CA ARG A 358 24.58 -13.94 -17.10
C ARG A 358 26.01 -14.39 -16.79
N GLN A 359 26.82 -13.55 -16.17
CA GLN A 359 28.19 -13.89 -15.78
C GLN A 359 28.22 -15.00 -14.73
N ARG A 360 27.30 -14.99 -13.76
CA ARG A 360 27.15 -16.07 -12.77
C ARG A 360 26.81 -17.41 -13.43
N GLU A 361 25.87 -17.38 -14.37
CA GLU A 361 25.49 -18.57 -15.16
C GLU A 361 26.67 -19.12 -15.97
N LEU A 362 27.40 -18.25 -16.68
CA LEU A 362 28.61 -18.63 -17.41
C LEU A 362 29.73 -19.19 -16.51
N SER A 363 29.77 -18.73 -15.24
CA SER A 363 30.73 -19.21 -14.24
C SER A 363 30.27 -20.48 -13.52
N GLY A 364 29.10 -21.04 -13.86
CA GLY A 364 28.54 -22.23 -13.20
C GLY A 364 28.09 -21.99 -11.76
N LEU A 365 27.92 -20.74 -11.33
CA LEU A 365 27.41 -20.41 -10.01
C LEU A 365 25.88 -20.59 -9.97
N PRO A 366 25.32 -21.16 -8.89
CA PRO A 366 23.87 -21.32 -8.77
C PRO A 366 23.14 -19.96 -8.72
N PRO A 367 21.87 -19.91 -9.16
CA PRO A 367 21.05 -18.72 -9.03
C PRO A 367 20.82 -18.37 -7.55
N VAL A 368 20.65 -17.08 -7.26
CA VAL A 368 20.31 -16.63 -5.91
C VAL A 368 18.91 -17.08 -5.54
N ALA A 369 18.74 -17.51 -4.28
CA ALA A 369 17.47 -18.01 -3.76
C ALA A 369 16.34 -16.97 -3.88
N GLU A 370 15.15 -17.44 -4.28
CA GLU A 370 13.94 -16.64 -4.38
C GLU A 370 13.11 -16.75 -3.11
N THR A 371 13.34 -15.87 -2.13
CA THR A 371 12.67 -15.95 -0.82
C THR A 371 11.28 -15.31 -0.80
N LEU A 372 10.96 -14.44 -1.77
CA LEU A 372 9.71 -13.65 -1.81
C LEU A 372 8.70 -14.12 -2.85
N SER A 373 8.86 -15.33 -3.39
CA SER A 373 7.97 -15.89 -4.42
C SER A 373 6.53 -16.09 -3.97
N HIS A 374 6.33 -16.31 -2.67
CA HIS A 374 5.03 -16.48 -2.01
C HIS A 374 4.24 -15.17 -1.83
N VAL A 375 4.86 -14.00 -1.99
CA VAL A 375 4.22 -12.71 -1.72
C VAL A 375 3.15 -12.39 -2.77
N PRO A 376 1.90 -12.04 -2.40
CA PRO A 376 0.84 -11.62 -3.31
C PRO A 376 1.09 -10.20 -3.84
N PHE A 377 2.10 -10.11 -4.72
CA PHE A 377 2.67 -8.85 -5.18
C PHE A 377 1.73 -8.05 -6.08
N HIS A 378 0.99 -8.72 -6.97
CA HIS A 378 0.12 -8.06 -7.93
C HIS A 378 -1.22 -7.67 -7.30
N ILE A 379 -1.71 -6.52 -7.72
CA ILE A 379 -3.00 -5.96 -7.37
C ILE A 379 -3.78 -5.90 -8.68
N ASP A 380 -4.49 -6.99 -8.95
CA ASP A 380 -5.09 -7.25 -10.24
C ASP A 380 -6.52 -6.69 -10.34
N PHE A 381 -6.73 -5.88 -11.37
CA PHE A 381 -8.02 -5.36 -11.78
C PHE A 381 -8.38 -5.88 -13.18
N ARG A 382 -9.69 -5.94 -13.45
CA ARG A 382 -10.21 -6.19 -14.79
C ARG A 382 -10.03 -4.94 -15.65
N CYS A 383 -9.63 -5.13 -16.90
CA CYS A 383 -9.38 -4.06 -17.86
C CYS A 383 -10.69 -3.31 -18.24
N PRO A 384 -10.76 -1.96 -18.12
CA PRO A 384 -11.95 -1.20 -18.51
C PRO A 384 -12.34 -1.34 -19.99
N GLU A 385 -11.37 -1.42 -20.90
CA GLU A 385 -11.60 -1.49 -22.35
C GLU A 385 -12.24 -2.81 -22.75
N GLU A 386 -11.93 -3.91 -22.07
CA GLU A 386 -12.61 -5.17 -22.33
C GLU A 386 -14.07 -5.15 -21.94
N LEU A 387 -14.37 -4.50 -20.82
CA LEU A 387 -15.76 -4.29 -20.41
C LEU A 387 -16.50 -3.50 -21.50
N PHE A 388 -15.85 -2.49 -22.06
CA PHE A 388 -16.39 -1.73 -23.19
C PHE A 388 -16.52 -2.55 -24.47
N GLN A 389 -15.51 -3.35 -24.84
CA GLN A 389 -15.54 -4.19 -26.05
C GLN A 389 -16.59 -5.29 -25.97
N LYS A 390 -16.65 -6.03 -24.84
CA LYS A 390 -17.66 -7.06 -24.59
C LYS A 390 -19.07 -6.46 -24.63
N PHE A 391 -19.24 -5.25 -24.12
CA PHE A 391 -20.50 -4.52 -24.23
C PHE A 391 -20.86 -4.16 -25.68
N CYS A 392 -19.92 -3.59 -26.44
CA CYS A 392 -20.14 -3.28 -27.85
C CYS A 392 -20.59 -4.51 -28.65
N ALA A 393 -19.99 -5.68 -28.39
CA ALA A 393 -20.39 -6.95 -29.00
C ALA A 393 -21.82 -7.36 -28.60
N LEU A 394 -22.17 -7.35 -27.31
CA LEU A 394 -23.53 -7.67 -26.83
C LEU A 394 -24.60 -6.72 -27.39
N ARG A 395 -24.27 -5.44 -27.57
CA ARG A 395 -25.18 -4.45 -28.17
C ARG A 395 -25.41 -4.74 -29.65
N GLN A 396 -24.37 -5.13 -30.38
CA GLN A 396 -24.48 -5.55 -31.77
C GLN A 396 -25.34 -6.80 -31.88
N GLU A 397 -25.12 -7.82 -31.04
CA GLU A 397 -25.94 -9.04 -30.99
C GLU A 397 -27.42 -8.73 -30.71
N LYS A 398 -27.72 -7.89 -29.70
CA LYS A 398 -29.10 -7.52 -29.37
C LYS A 398 -29.75 -6.69 -30.48
N ALA A 399 -29.02 -5.76 -31.10
CA ALA A 399 -29.52 -5.00 -32.23
C ALA A 399 -29.82 -5.91 -33.44
N SER A 400 -28.95 -6.87 -33.71
CA SER A 400 -29.15 -7.90 -34.74
C SER A 400 -30.35 -8.80 -34.43
N ALA A 401 -30.55 -9.19 -33.16
CA ALA A 401 -31.69 -10.00 -32.74
C ALA A 401 -33.03 -9.24 -32.87
N ILE A 402 -33.06 -7.94 -32.56
CA ILE A 402 -34.25 -7.09 -32.73
C ILE A 402 -34.54 -6.84 -34.22
N ALA A 403 -33.49 -6.67 -35.04
CA ALA A 403 -33.63 -6.45 -36.48
C ALA A 403 -34.10 -7.70 -37.25
N ASN A 404 -33.88 -8.91 -36.72
CA ASN A 404 -34.26 -10.19 -37.33
C ASN A 404 -35.24 -11.00 -36.47
N PRO A 405 -36.49 -10.53 -36.26
CA PRO A 405 -37.48 -11.20 -35.41
C PRO A 405 -37.97 -12.56 -35.93
N SER A 406 -37.59 -12.96 -37.15
CA SER A 406 -38.04 -14.19 -37.82
C SER A 406 -37.35 -15.48 -37.36
N THR A 407 -36.37 -15.42 -36.45
CA THR A 407 -35.66 -16.62 -35.94
C THR A 407 -36.11 -17.11 -34.56
N ALA A 408 -37.00 -16.37 -33.87
CA ALA A 408 -37.49 -16.73 -32.53
C ALA A 408 -38.86 -17.44 -32.50
N ARG A 409 -39.42 -17.79 -33.67
CA ARG A 409 -40.60 -18.65 -33.81
C ARG A 409 -40.25 -19.86 -34.66
N ASN A 410 -39.61 -20.85 -34.06
CA ASN A 410 -39.70 -22.27 -34.43
C ASN A 410 -39.38 -23.10 -33.20
#